data_AF-A0A822F8F4-F1
#
_entry.id   AF-A0A822F8F4-F1
#
_cell.length_a   1.000
_cell.length_b   1.000
_cell.length_c   1.000
_cell.angle_alpha   90.00
_cell.angle_beta   90.00
_cell.angle_gamma   90.00
#
_symmetry.space_group_name_H-M   'P 1'
#
loop_
_entity.id
_entity.type
_entity.pdbx_description
1 polymer ?
#
loop_
_entity_poly.entity_id
_entity_poly.type
_entity_poly.pdbx_seq_one_letter_code
_entity_poly.pdbx_strand_id
1 'polypeptide(L)'
;MMKEYLFEIDHLSELIIGFRNGHVKISAIDDVLSNKKQIILKNERTELVQNLNDLETKANLINDLFNQNFRYCNVVERDINKHDNENTIRTKLIETDNRDRVLCSDDTLNQNNQEQFNKLRFYLIQEQQRNSNLRLIYADFSYCSYKLHNMFILSSNNNTNLSNQNSY
;
A
#
# COMPACT_ATOMS: atom_id res chain seq x y z
N MET A 1 1.52 -24.74 -23.19
CA MET A 1 2.70 -24.63 -22.31
C MET A 1 3.92 -25.44 -22.77
N MET A 2 4.00 -26.77 -22.60
CA MET A 2 5.25 -27.50 -22.92
C MET A 2 5.57 -27.56 -24.44
N LYS A 3 4.55 -27.62 -25.30
CA LYS A 3 4.70 -27.64 -26.76
C LYS A 3 5.17 -26.31 -27.36
N GLU A 4 4.79 -25.18 -26.76
CA GLU A 4 5.20 -23.85 -27.22
C GLU A 4 6.67 -23.58 -26.91
N TYR A 5 7.18 -24.12 -25.79
CA TYR A 5 8.60 -24.06 -25.44
C TYR A 5 9.50 -24.83 -26.42
N LEU A 6 9.06 -25.98 -26.90
CA LEU A 6 9.82 -26.77 -27.88
C LEU A 6 9.95 -26.03 -29.21
N PHE A 7 8.87 -25.39 -29.66
CA PHE A 7 8.88 -24.59 -30.88
C PHE A 7 9.86 -23.40 -30.80
N GLU A 8 9.90 -22.69 -29.68
CA GLU A 8 10.82 -21.56 -29.47
C GLU A 8 12.28 -22.03 -29.36
N ILE A 9 12.55 -23.20 -28.76
CA ILE A 9 13.89 -23.79 -28.68
C ILE A 9 14.40 -24.22 -30.06
N ASP A 10 13.53 -24.84 -30.87
CA ASP A 10 13.86 -25.23 -32.25
C ASP A 10 14.12 -23.98 -33.11
N HIS A 11 13.28 -22.95 -32.97
CA HIS A 11 13.43 -21.69 -33.69
C HIS A 11 14.72 -20.95 -33.32
N LEU A 12 15.08 -20.89 -32.04
CA LEU A 12 16.34 -20.31 -31.59
C LEU A 12 17.55 -21.10 -32.10
N SER A 13 17.44 -22.43 -32.14
CA SER A 13 18.51 -23.31 -32.65
C SER A 13 18.75 -23.09 -34.15
N GLU A 14 17.69 -22.94 -34.95
CA GLU A 14 17.77 -22.60 -36.37
C GLU A 14 18.43 -21.24 -36.61
N LEU A 15 18.08 -20.23 -35.81
CA LEU A 15 18.67 -18.88 -35.89
C LEU A 15 20.17 -18.88 -35.56
N ILE A 16 20.58 -19.65 -34.54
CA ILE A 16 21.99 -19.80 -34.16
C ILE A 16 22.79 -20.52 -35.26
N ILE A 17 22.23 -21.56 -35.88
CA ILE A 17 22.85 -22.27 -37.01
C ILE A 17 22.97 -21.34 -38.23
N GLY A 18 21.91 -20.60 -38.54
CA GLY A 18 21.90 -19.62 -39.63
C GLY A 18 22.93 -18.50 -39.44
N PHE A 19 23.11 -18.02 -38.22
CA PHE A 19 24.12 -17.02 -37.88
C PHE A 19 25.55 -17.57 -38.03
N ARG A 20 25.81 -18.78 -37.51
CA ARG A 20 27.13 -19.44 -37.63
C ARG A 20 27.54 -19.67 -39.07
N ASN A 21 26.57 -19.88 -39.96
CA ASN A 21 26.79 -20.06 -41.39
C ASN A 21 26.84 -18.74 -42.18
N GLY A 22 26.76 -17.59 -41.52
CA GLY A 22 26.81 -16.25 -42.14
C GLY A 22 25.52 -15.81 -42.85
N HIS A 23 24.43 -16.57 -42.71
CA HIS A 23 23.16 -16.33 -43.41
C HIS A 23 22.17 -15.47 -42.60
N VAL A 24 22.40 -15.30 -41.30
CA VAL A 24 21.54 -14.53 -40.39
C VAL A 24 22.39 -13.49 -39.67
N LYS A 25 21.88 -12.26 -39.52
CA LYS A 25 22.54 -11.21 -38.75
C LYS A 25 22.30 -11.44 -37.25
N ILE A 26 23.30 -11.15 -36.40
CA ILE A 26 23.18 -11.31 -34.94
C ILE A 26 21.98 -10.54 -34.34
N SER A 27 21.60 -9.43 -34.97
CA SER A 27 20.43 -8.63 -34.58
C SER A 27 19.11 -9.41 -34.62
N ALA A 28 18.98 -10.41 -35.50
CA ALA A 28 17.79 -11.26 -35.54
C ALA A 28 17.71 -12.24 -34.37
N ILE A 29 18.86 -12.62 -33.80
CA ILE A 29 18.93 -13.36 -32.54
C ILE A 29 18.59 -12.42 -31.38
N ASP A 30 19.11 -11.19 -31.40
CA ASP A 30 18.80 -10.17 -30.40
C ASP A 30 17.30 -9.82 -30.39
N ASP A 31 16.62 -9.77 -31.55
CA ASP A 31 15.18 -9.50 -31.64
C ASP A 31 14.31 -10.61 -31.02
N VAL A 32 14.73 -11.87 -31.13
CA VAL A 32 14.05 -13.02 -30.50
C VAL A 32 14.35 -13.09 -29.00
N LEU A 33 15.58 -12.77 -28.58
CA LEU A 33 15.92 -12.65 -27.16
C LEU A 33 15.27 -11.43 -26.49
N SER A 34 15.02 -10.38 -27.27
CA SER A 34 14.33 -9.15 -26.87
C SER A 34 12.82 -9.22 -27.11
N ASN A 35 12.28 -10.40 -27.45
CA ASN A 35 10.89 -10.57 -27.85
C ASN A 35 9.98 -9.88 -26.83
N LYS A 36 9.34 -8.80 -27.29
CA LYS A 36 8.60 -7.82 -26.48
C LYS A 36 7.61 -8.49 -25.53
N LYS A 37 7.05 -9.64 -25.91
CA LYS A 37 6.19 -10.48 -25.06
C LYS A 37 6.90 -11.04 -23.83
N GLN A 38 8.13 -11.55 -23.94
CA GLN A 38 8.88 -12.04 -22.78
C GLN A 38 9.26 -10.91 -21.82
N ILE A 39 9.59 -9.73 -22.34
CA ILE A 39 9.86 -8.53 -21.52
C ILE A 39 8.59 -8.09 -20.79
N ILE A 40 7.45 -8.03 -21.50
CA ILE A 40 6.14 -7.71 -20.90
C ILE A 40 5.79 -8.71 -19.79
N LEU A 41 5.85 -10.02 -20.07
CA LEU A 41 5.54 -11.05 -19.08
C LEU A 41 6.46 -11.01 -17.85
N LYS A 42 7.75 -10.69 -18.03
CA LYS A 42 8.69 -10.48 -16.91
C LYS A 42 8.32 -9.27 -16.07
N ASN A 43 7.90 -8.18 -16.70
CA ASN A 43 7.46 -6.98 -16.00
C ASN A 43 6.14 -7.23 -15.26
N GLU A 44 5.14 -7.82 -15.91
CA GLU A 44 3.86 -8.20 -15.30
C GLU A 44 4.05 -9.16 -14.12
N ARG A 45 4.98 -10.13 -14.24
CA ARG A 45 5.34 -11.01 -13.13
C ARG A 45 5.96 -10.23 -11.97
N THR A 46 6.88 -9.32 -12.25
CA THR A 46 7.53 -8.49 -11.22
C THR A 46 6.50 -7.62 -10.51
N GLU A 47 5.60 -7.00 -11.26
CA GLU A 47 4.50 -6.18 -10.72
C GLU A 47 3.54 -7.01 -9.87
N LEU A 48 3.18 -8.23 -10.32
CA LEU A 48 2.35 -9.13 -9.53
C LEU A 48 3.03 -9.54 -8.22
N VAL A 49 4.32 -9.88 -8.25
CA VAL A 49 5.08 -10.21 -7.03
C VAL A 49 5.12 -9.02 -6.08
N GLN A 50 5.32 -7.81 -6.59
CA GLN A 50 5.28 -6.60 -5.77
C GLN A 50 3.90 -6.40 -5.13
N ASN A 51 2.83 -6.51 -5.91
CA ASN A 51 1.45 -6.38 -5.41
C ASN A 51 1.13 -7.43 -4.34
N LEU A 52 1.64 -8.65 -4.47
CA LEU A 52 1.48 -9.70 -3.45
C LEU A 52 2.22 -9.36 -2.16
N ASN A 53 3.45 -8.86 -2.25
CA ASN A 53 4.24 -8.43 -1.08
C ASN A 53 3.59 -7.24 -0.37
N ASP A 54 3.05 -6.28 -1.12
CA ASP A 54 2.34 -5.13 -0.57
C ASP A 54 1.05 -5.57 0.15
N LEU A 55 0.33 -6.54 -0.42
CA LEU A 55 -0.86 -7.13 0.21
C LEU A 55 -0.52 -7.89 1.49
N GLU A 56 0.57 -8.67 1.51
CA GLU A 56 1.04 -9.37 2.70
C GLU A 56 1.46 -8.38 3.79
N THR A 57 2.16 -7.32 3.43
CA THR A 57 2.55 -6.25 4.35
C THR A 57 1.32 -5.56 4.97
N LYS A 58 0.31 -5.26 4.16
CA LYS A 58 -0.96 -4.69 4.65
C LYS A 58 -1.70 -5.67 5.57
N ALA A 59 -1.76 -6.95 5.22
CA ALA A 59 -2.39 -7.96 6.08
C ALA A 59 -1.70 -8.07 7.45
N ASN A 60 -0.37 -8.04 7.47
CA ASN A 60 0.41 -8.04 8.71
C ASN A 60 0.14 -6.79 9.56
N LEU A 61 0.08 -5.60 8.95
CA LEU A 61 -0.28 -4.37 9.65
C LEU A 61 -1.68 -4.46 10.27
N ILE A 62 -2.67 -4.97 9.54
CA ILE A 62 -4.05 -5.12 10.05
C ILE A 62 -4.10 -6.10 11.23
N ASN A 63 -3.37 -7.21 11.15
CA ASN A 63 -3.27 -8.18 12.25
C ASN A 63 -2.60 -7.57 13.48
N ASP A 64 -1.52 -6.80 13.31
CA ASP A 64 -0.84 -6.10 14.40
C ASP A 64 -1.76 -5.07 15.07
N LEU A 65 -2.53 -4.32 14.28
CA LEU A 65 -3.53 -3.37 14.77
C LEU A 65 -4.61 -4.10 15.58
N PHE A 66 -5.12 -5.22 15.08
CA PHE A 66 -6.11 -6.03 15.77
C PHE A 66 -5.59 -6.54 17.14
N ASN A 67 -4.36 -7.06 17.18
CA ASN A 67 -3.71 -7.50 18.41
C ASN A 67 -3.51 -6.36 19.43
N GLN A 68 -3.50 -5.11 18.96
CA GLN A 68 -3.41 -3.90 19.78
C GLN A 68 -4.78 -3.26 20.08
N ASN A 69 -5.88 -3.99 19.84
CA ASN A 69 -7.26 -3.53 20.02
C ASN A 69 -7.67 -2.33 19.15
N PHE A 70 -7.04 -2.14 17.99
CA PHE A 70 -7.53 -1.23 16.97
C PHE A 70 -8.59 -1.91 16.10
N ARG A 71 -9.64 -1.16 15.79
CA ARG A 71 -10.58 -1.51 14.70
C ARG A 71 -10.04 -0.95 13.39
N TYR A 72 -9.82 -1.82 12.41
CA TYR A 72 -9.52 -1.40 11.04
C TYR A 72 -10.77 -0.84 10.35
N CYS A 73 -10.62 0.25 9.61
CA CYS A 73 -11.66 0.88 8.83
C CYS A 73 -11.10 1.35 7.48
N ASN A 74 -11.57 0.76 6.38
CA ASN A 74 -11.31 1.31 5.05
C ASN A 74 -12.23 2.52 4.83
N VAL A 75 -11.67 3.71 4.61
CA VAL A 75 -12.47 4.94 4.56
C VAL A 75 -13.37 5.04 3.33
N VAL A 76 -13.11 4.23 2.30
CA VAL A 76 -13.99 4.13 1.13
C VAL A 76 -15.38 3.62 1.54
N GLU A 77 -15.46 2.76 2.55
CA GLU A 77 -16.73 2.26 3.10
C GLU A 77 -17.54 3.32 3.86
N ARG A 78 -16.95 4.51 4.06
CA ARG A 78 -17.57 5.66 4.75
C ARG A 78 -17.88 6.81 3.80
N ASP A 79 -17.87 6.56 2.49
CA ASP A 79 -18.11 7.53 1.43
C ASP A 79 -17.18 8.76 1.51
N ILE A 80 -15.96 8.59 2.03
CA ILE A 80 -14.95 9.66 2.04
C ILE A 80 -14.32 9.78 0.65
N ASN A 81 -14.27 11.00 0.13
CA ASN A 81 -13.75 11.29 -1.21
C ASN A 81 -13.06 12.66 -1.29
N LYS A 82 -12.52 13.00 -2.47
CA LYS A 82 -11.78 14.24 -2.72
C LYS A 82 -12.52 15.56 -2.42
N HIS A 83 -13.84 15.55 -2.27
CA HIS A 83 -14.64 16.74 -1.93
C HIS A 83 -14.86 16.90 -0.43
N ASP A 84 -14.47 15.90 0.37
CA ASP A 84 -14.51 16.00 1.81
C ASP A 84 -13.40 16.93 2.34
N ASN A 85 -13.61 17.41 3.56
CA ASN A 85 -12.62 18.12 4.34
C ASN A 85 -12.50 17.48 5.72
N GLU A 86 -11.58 17.96 6.55
CA GLU A 86 -11.35 17.38 7.87
C GLU A 86 -12.62 17.31 8.74
N ASN A 87 -13.50 18.32 8.66
CA ASN A 87 -14.75 18.32 9.43
C ASN A 87 -15.72 17.24 8.94
N THR A 88 -15.90 17.10 7.63
CA THR A 88 -16.81 16.07 7.09
C THR A 88 -16.25 14.66 7.31
N ILE A 89 -14.93 14.48 7.19
CA ILE A 89 -14.23 13.24 7.52
C ILE A 89 -14.45 12.89 9.00
N ARG A 90 -14.29 13.86 9.91
CA ARG A 90 -14.49 13.67 11.34
C ARG A 90 -15.91 13.18 11.64
N THR A 91 -16.94 13.82 11.07
CA THR A 91 -18.33 13.39 11.23
C THR A 91 -18.59 11.99 10.67
N LYS A 92 -17.91 11.59 9.59
CA LYS A 92 -18.06 10.26 8.97
C LYS A 92 -17.34 9.14 9.75
N LEU A 93 -16.25 9.45 10.44
CA LEU A 93 -15.40 8.47 11.12
C LEU A 93 -15.65 8.33 12.62
N ILE A 94 -16.10 9.41 13.29
CA ILE A 94 -16.41 9.40 14.72
C ILE A 94 -17.88 9.03 14.89
N GLU A 95 -18.14 7.84 15.44
CA GLU A 95 -19.50 7.38 15.74
C GLU A 95 -19.93 7.78 17.15
N THR A 96 -18.98 7.89 18.10
CA THR A 96 -19.26 8.28 19.49
C THR A 96 -18.42 9.49 19.91
N ASP A 97 -19.10 10.58 20.25
CA ASP A 97 -18.55 11.92 20.54
C ASP A 97 -17.55 12.04 21.70
N ASN A 98 -17.06 10.99 22.33
CA ASN A 98 -16.00 11.14 23.34
C ASN A 98 -15.04 9.96 23.49
N ARG A 99 -15.42 8.80 22.97
CA ARG A 99 -14.66 7.56 23.14
C ARG A 99 -13.80 7.19 21.94
N ASP A 100 -14.03 7.80 20.79
CA ASP A 100 -13.30 7.42 19.59
C ASP A 100 -11.98 8.17 19.48
N ARG A 101 -10.96 7.41 19.05
CA ARG A 101 -9.68 7.93 18.59
C ARG A 101 -9.38 7.29 17.25
N VAL A 102 -9.30 8.11 16.20
CA VAL A 102 -9.12 7.63 14.83
C VAL A 102 -7.75 8.03 14.33
N LEU A 103 -6.84 7.08 14.18
CA LEU A 103 -5.56 7.28 13.51
C LEU A 103 -5.79 7.25 12.00
N CYS A 104 -5.61 8.37 11.33
CA CYS A 104 -5.75 8.50 9.88
C CYS A 104 -4.38 8.36 9.22
N SER A 105 -4.24 7.42 8.29
CA SER A 105 -3.03 7.22 7.50
C SER A 105 -3.33 6.54 6.16
N ASP A 106 -2.34 6.48 5.28
CA ASP A 106 -2.32 5.65 4.08
C ASP A 106 -0.97 4.89 3.99
N ASP A 107 -0.88 3.95 3.04
CA ASP A 107 0.30 3.09 2.88
C ASP A 107 1.55 3.91 2.56
N THR A 108 1.43 4.98 1.77
CA THR A 108 2.56 5.82 1.39
C THR A 108 3.13 6.57 2.60
N LEU A 109 2.25 7.13 3.44
CA LEU A 109 2.64 7.82 4.66
C LEU A 109 3.21 6.85 5.70
N ASN A 110 2.65 5.66 5.83
CA ASN A 110 3.19 4.62 6.71
C ASN A 110 4.61 4.20 6.31
N GLN A 111 4.84 3.99 5.01
CA GLN A 111 6.14 3.58 4.47
C GLN A 111 7.18 4.70 4.62
N ASN A 112 6.81 5.94 4.34
CA ASN A 112 7.75 7.06 4.35
C ASN A 112 8.05 7.58 5.77
N ASN A 113 7.11 7.46 6.71
CA ASN A 113 7.19 8.07 8.03
C ASN A 113 6.88 7.08 9.17
N GLN A 114 7.45 5.88 9.11
CA GLN A 114 7.17 4.80 10.06
C GLN A 114 7.37 5.18 11.54
N GLU A 115 8.32 6.07 11.84
CA GLU A 115 8.54 6.59 13.19
C GLU A 115 7.33 7.39 13.71
N GLN A 116 6.78 8.29 12.88
CA GLN A 116 5.60 9.07 13.24
C GLN A 116 4.39 8.16 13.44
N PHE A 117 4.20 7.17 12.55
CA PHE A 117 3.15 6.18 12.69
C PHE A 117 3.24 5.45 14.05
N ASN A 118 4.42 4.95 14.39
CA ASN A 118 4.67 4.26 15.65
C ASN A 118 4.44 5.16 16.87
N LYS A 119 4.85 6.42 16.81
CA LYS A 119 4.63 7.41 17.88
C LYS A 119 3.14 7.66 18.13
N LEU A 120 2.36 7.91 17.06
CA LEU A 120 0.91 8.13 17.16
C LEU A 120 0.19 6.87 17.66
N ARG A 121 0.55 5.70 17.14
CA ARG A 121 0.00 4.41 17.57
C ARG A 121 0.27 4.15 19.05
N PHE A 122 1.51 4.36 19.50
CA PHE A 122 1.89 4.18 20.90
C PHE A 122 1.13 5.14 21.82
N TYR A 123 1.00 6.42 21.43
CA TYR A 123 0.22 7.40 22.16
C TYR A 123 -1.22 6.95 22.40
N LEU A 124 -1.88 6.42 21.36
CA LEU A 124 -3.26 5.93 21.45
C LEU A 124 -3.41 4.72 22.37
N ILE A 125 -2.46 3.77 22.31
CA ILE A 125 -2.43 2.62 23.21
C ILE A 125 -2.31 3.09 24.67
N GLN A 126 -1.43 4.06 24.95
CA GLN A 126 -1.30 4.63 26.29
C GLN A 126 -2.56 5.38 26.74
N GLU A 127 -3.23 6.11 25.85
CA GLU A 127 -4.52 6.73 26.18
C GLU A 127 -5.57 5.67 26.55
N GLN A 128 -5.68 4.58 25.79
CA GLN A 128 -6.61 3.49 26.07
C GLN A 128 -6.30 2.76 27.37
N GLN A 129 -5.03 2.59 27.73
CA GLN A 129 -4.63 2.04 29.03
C GLN A 129 -5.11 2.91 30.20
N ARG A 130 -5.18 4.24 30.01
CA ARG A 130 -5.70 5.19 31.02
C ARG A 130 -7.23 5.27 31.02
N ASN A 131 -7.87 5.02 29.87
CA ASN A 131 -9.31 4.99 29.72
C ASN A 131 -9.73 3.81 28.83
N SER A 132 -10.05 2.70 29.48
CA SER A 132 -10.41 1.44 28.82
C SER A 132 -11.68 1.53 27.96
N ASN A 133 -12.48 2.59 28.11
CA ASN A 133 -13.65 2.82 27.27
C ASN A 133 -13.31 3.46 25.91
N LEU A 134 -12.04 3.82 25.66
CA LEU A 134 -11.63 4.36 24.37
C LEU A 134 -11.64 3.28 23.30
N ARG A 135 -12.22 3.64 22.16
CA ARG A 135 -12.23 2.84 20.93
C ARG A 135 -11.16 3.39 20.01
N LEU A 136 -10.14 2.57 19.76
CA LEU A 136 -9.08 2.90 18.83
C LEU A 136 -9.47 2.44 17.44
N ILE A 137 -9.40 3.33 16.46
CA ILE A 137 -9.77 3.07 15.08
C ILE A 137 -8.58 3.45 14.20
N TYR A 138 -8.21 2.58 13.28
CA TYR A 138 -7.28 2.89 12.22
C TYR A 138 -8.08 3.12 10.93
N ALA A 139 -8.02 4.35 10.40
CA ALA A 139 -8.68 4.75 9.18
C ALA A 139 -7.68 4.73 8.03
N ASP A 140 -7.88 3.80 7.10
CA ASP A 140 -7.01 3.57 5.93
C ASP A 140 -7.50 4.37 4.72
N PHE A 141 -6.69 5.33 4.27
CA PHE A 141 -6.96 6.20 3.13
C PHE A 141 -6.32 5.72 1.82
N SER A 142 -5.62 4.58 1.79
CA SER A 142 -4.84 4.14 0.62
C SER A 142 -5.64 4.00 -0.68
N TYR A 143 -6.91 3.62 -0.57
CA TYR A 143 -7.79 3.39 -1.73
C TYR A 143 -8.78 4.54 -1.94
N CYS A 144 -8.61 5.66 -1.21
CA CYS A 144 -9.49 6.81 -1.27
C CYS A 144 -8.99 7.87 -2.26
N SER A 145 -9.93 8.66 -2.82
CA SER A 145 -9.60 9.82 -3.65
C SER A 145 -9.22 11.07 -2.85
N TYR A 146 -9.54 11.12 -1.55
CA TYR A 146 -9.06 12.15 -0.63
C TYR A 146 -7.56 11.99 -0.41
N LYS A 147 -6.79 13.07 -0.54
CA LYS A 147 -5.34 13.04 -0.35
C LYS A 147 -4.97 13.46 1.06
N LEU A 148 -4.51 12.49 1.85
CA LEU A 148 -3.93 12.76 3.16
C LEU A 148 -2.55 13.40 2.95
N HIS A 149 -2.29 14.52 3.60
CA HIS A 149 -0.97 15.17 3.54
C HIS A 149 -0.04 14.70 4.67
N ASN A 150 -0.61 14.38 5.83
CA ASN A 150 0.11 13.94 7.02
C ASN A 150 -0.74 12.93 7.79
N MET A 151 -0.11 12.08 8.59
CA MET A 151 -0.80 11.28 9.59
C MET A 151 -1.31 12.15 10.73
N PHE A 152 -2.52 11.89 11.20
CA PHE A 152 -3.09 12.61 12.35
C PHE A 152 -4.08 11.73 13.12
N ILE A 153 -4.44 12.18 14.32
CA ILE A 153 -5.46 11.55 15.17
C ILE A 153 -6.68 12.45 15.18
N LEU A 154 -7.83 11.91 14.81
CA LEU A 154 -9.11 12.56 15.07
C LEU A 154 -9.64 12.12 16.43
N SER A 155 -10.16 13.08 17.18
CA SER A 155 -10.94 12.85 18.38
C SER A 155 -12.14 13.80 18.36
N SER A 156 -13.18 13.53 19.13
CA SER A 156 -14.35 14.43 19.14
C SER A 156 -14.01 15.83 19.68
N ASN A 157 -13.00 15.94 20.53
CA ASN A 157 -12.52 17.23 21.01
C ASN A 157 -11.54 17.83 20.00
N ASN A 158 -11.76 19.08 19.61
CA ASN A 158 -10.93 19.84 18.64
C ASN A 158 -9.45 20.07 19.06
N ASN A 159 -8.97 19.44 20.13
CA ASN A 159 -7.76 19.86 20.85
C ASN A 159 -6.52 18.95 20.68
N THR A 160 -6.47 18.04 19.71
CA THR A 160 -5.27 17.21 19.49
C THR A 160 -4.69 17.34 18.09
N ASN A 161 -4.29 18.56 17.73
CA ASN A 161 -3.26 18.75 16.70
C ASN A 161 -1.88 18.43 17.30
N LEU A 162 -1.55 17.14 17.37
CA LEU A 162 -0.19 16.66 17.68
C LEU A 162 0.77 16.83 16.48
N SER A 163 0.34 17.47 15.40
CA SER A 163 1.13 17.79 14.21
C SER A 163 2.14 18.93 14.41
N ASN A 164 2.17 19.61 15.56
CA ASN A 164 3.03 20.80 15.80
C ASN A 164 4.04 20.68 16.95
N GLN A 165 4.41 19.48 17.42
CA GLN A 165 5.50 19.32 18.39
C GLN A 165 6.75 18.74 17.75
N ASN A 166 7.41 19.54 16.92
CA ASN A 166 8.83 19.46 16.57
C ASN A 166 9.34 20.88 16.34
N SER A 167 9.63 21.60 17.42
CA SER A 167 10.44 22.83 17.42
C SER A 167 10.91 23.07 18.86
N TYR A 168 11.88 22.29 19.34
CA TYR A 168 12.93 22.69 20.29
C TYR A 168 14.08 21.69 20.19
#